data_AF-A0A4V3NZD0-F1
#
_entry.id   AF-A0A4V3NZD0-F1
#
_cell.length_a   1.000
_cell.length_b   1.000
_cell.length_c   1.000
_cell.angle_alpha   90.00
_cell.angle_beta   90.00
_cell.angle_gamma   90.00
#
_symmetry.space_group_name_H-M   'P 1'
#
loop_
_entity.id
_entity.type
_entity.pdbx_description
1 polymer ?
#
loop_
_entity_poly.entity_id
_entity_poly.type
_entity_poly.pdbx_seq_one_letter_code
_entity_poly.pdbx_strand_id
1 'polypeptide(L)'
;MRRLFLACLILLCCAGVLWGAGMKKKKPLPQDFGSVTINNYSQQAGMPPVVFDHWVHRKNYTCRLCHVDIGFGMTANSTQIHAADNGKGFFCGACHNGSSTFNKTKIFASCATTYNREEYKRCVKCHALEKDPAREEAFYRFQDRMPRETFGNGINWEKAEESGQIKLVDTLEGVSLKKGTMKVQKDFTLKGKVEGMPDIIFSHAKHTVWNGCEVCHPDIFVGIRKGATKYSMIDLFDGKYCGVCHDKVAFPQSDCKRCHAKPVAG
;
A
#
# COMPACT_ATOMS: atom_id res chain seq x y z
N MET A 1 12.81 -54.53 -22.98
CA MET A 1 13.37 -53.75 -21.84
C MET A 1 13.45 -52.24 -22.09
N ARG A 2 13.99 -51.78 -23.23
CA ARG A 2 14.17 -50.34 -23.52
C ARG A 2 12.88 -49.50 -23.66
N ARG A 3 11.77 -50.11 -24.10
CA ARG A 3 10.44 -49.44 -24.22
C ARG A 3 9.69 -49.28 -22.89
N LEU A 4 9.90 -50.20 -21.94
CA LEU A 4 9.34 -50.12 -20.58
C LEU A 4 10.05 -49.06 -19.74
N PHE A 5 11.36 -48.89 -19.93
CA PHE A 5 12.13 -47.82 -19.29
C PHE A 5 11.73 -46.41 -19.78
N LEU A 6 11.47 -46.23 -21.07
CA LEU A 6 10.99 -44.94 -21.59
C LEU A 6 9.58 -44.60 -21.09
N ALA A 7 8.68 -45.58 -20.98
CA ALA A 7 7.33 -45.35 -20.46
C ALA A 7 7.34 -44.95 -18.97
N CYS A 8 8.19 -45.58 -18.15
CA CYS A 8 8.39 -45.17 -16.75
C CYS A 8 9.01 -43.78 -16.62
N LEU A 9 9.97 -43.41 -17.49
CA LEU A 9 10.58 -42.07 -17.45
C LEU A 9 9.59 -40.96 -17.82
N ILE A 10 8.70 -41.21 -18.77
CA ILE A 10 7.65 -40.26 -19.18
C ILE A 10 6.59 -40.12 -18.07
N LEU A 11 6.19 -41.22 -17.42
CA LEU A 11 5.28 -41.18 -16.27
C LEU A 11 5.89 -40.47 -15.04
N LEU A 12 7.19 -40.65 -14.78
CA LEU A 12 7.92 -39.93 -13.73
C LEU A 12 8.08 -38.43 -14.06
N CYS A 13 8.28 -38.06 -15.34
CA CYS A 13 8.30 -36.66 -15.76
C CYS A 13 6.91 -35.99 -15.68
N CYS A 14 5.83 -36.71 -15.95
CA CYS A 14 4.47 -36.17 -15.80
C CYS A 14 4.01 -36.05 -14.33
N ALA A 15 4.54 -36.88 -13.43
CA ALA A 15 4.27 -36.76 -11.99
C ALA A 15 4.92 -35.52 -11.34
N GLY A 16 6.01 -35.00 -11.93
CA GLY A 16 6.71 -33.81 -11.43
C GLY A 16 6.01 -32.46 -11.70
N VAL A 17 4.95 -32.44 -12.51
CA VAL A 17 4.29 -31.18 -12.95
C VAL A 17 3.10 -30.79 -12.05
N LEU A 18 2.72 -31.60 -11.06
CA LEU A 18 1.55 -31.33 -10.20
C LEU A 18 1.89 -30.73 -8.82
N TRP A 19 3.13 -30.36 -8.55
CA TRP A 19 3.53 -29.64 -7.33
C TRP A 19 3.82 -28.14 -7.57
N GLY A 20 2.88 -27.48 -8.24
CA GLY A 20 2.67 -26.04 -8.07
C GLY A 20 1.68 -25.80 -6.93
N ALA A 21 2.02 -26.25 -5.71
CA ALA A 21 1.22 -25.99 -4.53
C ALA A 21 1.07 -24.48 -4.35
N GLY A 22 -0.12 -23.95 -4.66
CA GLY A 22 -0.49 -22.59 -4.31
C GLY A 22 -0.33 -22.42 -2.81
N MET A 23 0.79 -21.84 -2.39
CA MET A 23 1.00 -21.45 -1.01
C MET A 23 -0.13 -20.50 -0.66
N LYS A 24 -1.07 -20.95 0.20
CA LYS A 24 -2.11 -20.07 0.73
C LYS A 24 -1.40 -18.89 1.37
N LYS A 25 -1.43 -17.72 0.72
CA LYS A 25 -0.85 -16.49 1.26
C LYS A 25 -1.54 -16.24 2.60
N LYS A 26 -0.80 -16.39 3.70
CA LYS A 26 -1.32 -16.16 5.05
C LYS A 26 -1.76 -14.69 5.10
N LYS A 27 -3.00 -14.44 5.53
CA LYS A 27 -3.47 -13.07 5.75
C LYS A 27 -2.51 -12.39 6.74
N PRO A 28 -2.01 -11.17 6.43
CA PRO A 28 -1.15 -10.46 7.36
C PRO A 28 -1.93 -10.14 8.64
N LEU A 29 -1.20 -10.04 9.76
CA LEU A 29 -1.78 -9.58 11.01
C LEU A 29 -2.22 -8.11 10.86
N PRO A 30 -3.19 -7.62 11.65
CA PRO A 30 -3.69 -6.26 11.52
C PRO A 30 -2.60 -5.18 11.53
N GLN A 31 -1.62 -5.29 12.41
CA GLN A 31 -0.49 -4.35 12.53
C GLN A 31 0.46 -4.39 11.33
N ASP A 32 0.55 -5.54 10.64
CA ASP A 32 1.41 -5.78 9.49
C ASP A 32 0.67 -5.52 8.16
N PHE A 33 -0.64 -5.25 8.20
CA PHE A 33 -1.44 -5.04 7.00
C PHE A 33 -1.07 -3.70 6.36
N GLY A 34 -0.60 -3.76 5.11
CA GLY A 34 -0.04 -2.62 4.40
C GLY A 34 1.42 -2.35 4.71
N SER A 35 2.12 -3.20 5.46
CA SER A 35 3.57 -3.09 5.63
C SER A 35 4.31 -3.50 4.36
N VAL A 36 5.37 -2.77 4.04
CA VAL A 36 6.21 -3.00 2.85
C VAL A 36 7.65 -3.18 3.30
N THR A 37 8.28 -4.25 2.83
CA THR A 37 9.72 -4.46 3.02
C THR A 37 10.49 -3.95 1.80
N ILE A 38 11.40 -3.02 2.03
CA ILE A 38 12.28 -2.43 1.04
C ILE A 38 13.69 -2.99 1.25
N ASN A 39 14.23 -3.63 0.23
CA ASN A 39 15.52 -4.32 0.27
C ASN A 39 16.28 -4.26 -1.06
N ASN A 40 16.21 -3.13 -1.76
CA ASN A 40 16.99 -2.91 -2.98
C ASN A 40 18.50 -3.08 -2.72
N TYR A 41 18.98 -2.48 -1.61
CA TYR A 41 20.41 -2.38 -1.31
C TYR A 41 20.78 -2.74 0.13
N SER A 42 19.82 -2.83 1.05
CA SER A 42 20.11 -2.94 2.49
C SER A 42 20.89 -4.21 2.84
N GLN A 43 20.38 -5.39 2.45
CA GLN A 43 21.06 -6.65 2.76
C GLN A 43 22.43 -6.76 2.11
N GLN A 44 22.59 -6.27 0.87
CA GLN A 44 23.88 -6.25 0.18
C GLN A 44 24.90 -5.36 0.91
N ALA A 45 24.43 -4.29 1.55
CA ALA A 45 25.24 -3.42 2.39
C ALA A 45 25.40 -3.92 3.84
N GLY A 46 25.02 -5.18 4.15
CA GLY A 46 25.13 -5.75 5.49
C GLY A 46 24.10 -5.20 6.49
N MET A 47 23.03 -4.56 6.00
CA MET A 47 21.97 -3.99 6.83
C MET A 47 20.67 -4.80 6.70
N PRO A 48 19.85 -4.87 7.76
CA PRO A 48 18.52 -5.44 7.67
C PRO A 48 17.66 -4.69 6.63
N PRO A 49 16.68 -5.33 5.98
CA PRO A 49 15.71 -4.63 5.15
C PRO A 49 15.01 -3.49 5.90
N VAL A 50 14.61 -2.46 5.17
CA VAL A 50 13.73 -1.43 5.72
C VAL A 50 12.30 -1.94 5.73
N VAL A 51 11.62 -1.82 6.88
CA VAL A 51 10.18 -2.11 6.98
C VAL A 51 9.43 -0.79 7.11
N PHE A 52 8.56 -0.52 6.14
CA PHE A 52 7.71 0.66 6.07
C PHE A 52 6.25 0.30 6.37
N ASP A 53 5.70 0.88 7.42
CA ASP A 53 4.31 0.64 7.83
C ASP A 53 3.42 1.80 7.39
N HIS A 54 2.49 1.52 6.48
CA HIS A 54 1.58 2.55 5.97
C HIS A 54 0.72 3.16 7.08
N TRP A 55 0.28 2.38 8.07
CA TRP A 55 -0.60 2.88 9.14
C TRP A 55 0.03 4.03 9.94
N VAL A 56 1.37 4.04 10.10
CA VAL A 56 2.12 5.08 10.82
C VAL A 56 2.07 6.41 10.08
N HIS A 57 2.07 6.37 8.74
CA HIS A 57 2.16 7.54 7.88
C HIS A 57 0.77 8.00 7.41
N ARG A 58 -0.08 7.08 6.95
CA ARG A 58 -1.41 7.38 6.40
C ARG A 58 -2.38 7.99 7.42
N LYS A 59 -2.12 7.83 8.72
CA LYS A 59 -2.92 8.51 9.77
C LYS A 59 -2.74 10.03 9.74
N ASN A 60 -1.71 10.52 9.04
CA ASN A 60 -1.32 11.92 8.98
C ASN A 60 -1.23 12.45 7.54
N TYR A 61 -0.91 11.61 6.56
CA TYR A 61 -0.56 12.03 5.20
C TYR A 61 -1.40 11.31 4.15
N THR A 62 -1.66 11.99 3.03
CA THR A 62 -2.30 11.39 1.86
C THR A 62 -1.35 10.44 1.14
N CYS A 63 -1.91 9.49 0.40
CA CYS A 63 -1.15 8.61 -0.50
C CYS A 63 -0.48 9.43 -1.60
N ARG A 64 -1.18 10.45 -2.11
CA ARG A 64 -0.69 11.36 -3.16
C ARG A 64 0.64 12.01 -2.77
N LEU A 65 0.76 12.50 -1.54
CA LEU A 65 1.98 13.16 -1.08
C LEU A 65 3.20 12.25 -1.23
N CYS A 66 3.08 10.98 -0.86
CA CYS A 66 4.18 10.03 -0.97
C CYS A 66 4.40 9.53 -2.41
N HIS A 67 3.33 9.16 -3.10
CA HIS A 67 3.42 8.45 -4.38
C HIS A 67 3.49 9.35 -5.62
N VAL A 68 3.16 10.64 -5.48
CA VAL A 68 3.24 11.63 -6.56
C VAL A 68 4.26 12.70 -6.23
N ASP A 69 4.12 13.38 -5.08
CA ASP A 69 4.99 14.53 -4.79
C ASP A 69 6.41 14.09 -4.38
N ILE A 70 6.54 13.08 -3.52
CA ILE A 70 7.85 12.53 -3.13
C ILE A 70 8.38 11.52 -4.16
N GLY A 71 7.49 10.84 -4.89
CA GLY A 71 7.85 9.92 -5.97
C GLY A 71 8.15 8.47 -5.55
N PHE A 72 7.55 7.98 -4.46
CA PHE A 72 7.59 6.55 -4.15
C PHE A 72 6.71 5.77 -5.13
N GLY A 73 7.25 4.73 -5.74
CA GLY A 73 6.49 3.84 -6.60
C GLY A 73 5.50 3.00 -5.78
N MET A 74 4.45 2.53 -6.46
CA MET A 74 3.34 1.79 -5.85
C MET A 74 3.66 0.31 -5.55
N THR A 75 4.87 -0.15 -5.88
CA THR A 75 5.32 -1.53 -5.72
C THR A 75 6.58 -1.58 -4.88
N ALA A 76 6.70 -2.57 -4.00
CA ALA A 76 7.90 -2.79 -3.20
C ALA A 76 9.15 -2.84 -4.09
N ASN A 77 10.22 -2.16 -3.69
CA ASN A 77 11.50 -2.08 -4.39
C ASN A 77 11.47 -1.43 -5.78
N SER A 78 10.35 -0.85 -6.26
CA SER A 78 10.35 -0.19 -7.57
C SER A 78 11.17 1.10 -7.56
N THR A 79 11.09 1.87 -6.47
CA THR A 79 11.92 3.06 -6.28
C THR A 79 13.29 2.64 -5.74
N GLN A 80 14.36 3.03 -6.45
CA GLN A 80 15.73 2.78 -6.01
C GLN A 80 16.14 3.86 -5.00
N ILE A 81 16.20 3.50 -3.72
CA ILE A 81 16.45 4.43 -2.62
C ILE A 81 17.83 4.16 -2.02
N HIS A 82 18.75 5.12 -2.11
CA HIS A 82 20.04 5.05 -1.42
C HIS A 82 20.03 5.90 -0.14
N ALA A 83 20.88 5.53 0.83
CA ALA A 83 21.09 6.32 2.03
C ALA A 83 21.57 7.77 1.72
N ALA A 84 22.35 7.93 0.65
CA ALA A 84 22.80 9.24 0.18
C ALA A 84 21.63 10.12 -0.31
N ASP A 85 20.63 9.53 -0.98
CA ASP A 85 19.44 10.26 -1.46
C ASP A 85 18.61 10.74 -0.26
N ASN A 86 18.41 9.87 0.73
CA ASN A 86 17.77 10.21 2.00
C ASN A 86 18.52 11.34 2.72
N GLY A 87 19.86 11.29 2.76
CA GLY A 87 20.69 12.35 3.35
C GLY A 87 20.59 13.69 2.64
N LYS A 88 20.27 13.68 1.33
CA LYS A 88 20.04 14.89 0.51
C LYS A 88 18.60 15.42 0.58
N GLY A 89 17.73 14.80 1.38
CA GLY A 89 16.33 15.23 1.53
C GLY A 89 15.36 14.60 0.53
N PHE A 90 15.77 13.58 -0.22
CA PHE A 90 14.86 12.81 -1.07
C PHE A 90 14.21 11.66 -0.30
N PHE A 91 13.11 11.12 -0.83
CA PHE A 91 12.40 9.96 -0.29
C PHE A 91 12.05 10.12 1.20
N CYS A 92 12.53 9.25 2.08
CA CYS A 92 12.29 9.34 3.51
C CYS A 92 12.85 10.65 4.06
N GLY A 93 14.00 11.10 3.53
CA GLY A 93 14.67 12.34 3.86
C GLY A 93 13.84 13.62 3.65
N ALA A 94 12.80 13.58 2.81
CA ALA A 94 11.91 14.73 2.61
C ALA A 94 11.25 15.17 3.94
N CYS A 95 10.89 14.20 4.78
CA CYS A 95 10.34 14.45 6.12
C CYS A 95 11.33 14.11 7.24
N HIS A 96 12.10 13.03 7.07
CA HIS A 96 13.11 12.58 8.03
C HIS A 96 14.45 13.28 7.75
N ASN A 97 14.48 14.60 7.81
CA ASN A 97 15.68 15.44 7.63
C ASN A 97 16.24 15.98 8.95
N GLY A 98 15.56 15.74 10.08
CA GLY A 98 15.97 16.26 11.38
C GLY A 98 15.69 17.76 11.58
N SER A 99 14.87 18.38 10.73
CA SER A 99 14.34 19.74 10.91
C SER A 99 12.81 19.77 10.84
N SER A 100 12.19 18.91 10.04
CA SER A 100 10.74 18.82 9.91
C SER A 100 10.06 18.48 11.24
N THR A 101 8.87 19.04 11.41
CA THR A 101 8.02 18.79 12.57
C THR A 101 6.63 18.36 12.12
N PHE A 102 5.98 17.53 12.93
CA PHE A 102 4.58 17.19 12.78
C PHE A 102 3.89 17.31 14.14
N ASN A 103 2.80 18.08 14.21
CA ASN A 103 2.13 18.40 15.48
C ASN A 103 3.10 18.84 16.59
N LYS A 104 4.01 19.78 16.26
CA LYS A 104 5.06 20.30 17.15
C LYS A 104 6.10 19.26 17.63
N THR A 105 6.02 18.03 17.13
CA THR A 105 7.00 16.97 17.42
C THR A 105 8.02 16.91 16.30
N LYS A 106 9.31 16.94 16.65
CA LYS A 106 10.39 16.85 15.69
C LYS A 106 10.45 15.44 15.08
N ILE A 107 10.49 15.36 13.76
CA ILE A 107 10.68 14.10 13.05
C ILE A 107 12.17 13.76 13.06
N PHE A 108 12.51 12.52 13.42
CA PHE A 108 13.90 12.07 13.45
C PHE A 108 14.51 12.04 12.04
N ALA A 109 15.81 12.29 11.93
CA ALA A 109 16.52 12.22 10.64
C ALA A 109 16.65 10.77 10.13
N SER A 110 16.63 10.56 8.82
CA SER A 110 16.57 9.24 8.16
C SER A 110 17.89 8.49 8.25
N CYS A 111 19.00 9.16 7.91
CA CYS A 111 20.32 8.54 7.81
C CYS A 111 21.38 9.31 8.60
N ALA A 112 22.28 8.56 9.23
CA ALA A 112 23.48 9.10 9.87
C ALA A 112 24.61 9.24 8.85
N THR A 113 25.44 10.27 9.01
CA THR A 113 26.70 10.41 8.26
C THR A 113 27.83 9.59 8.92
N THR A 114 27.61 9.08 10.12
CA THR A 114 28.57 8.25 10.87
C THR A 114 27.88 7.00 11.41
N TYR A 115 28.59 5.88 11.42
CA TYR A 115 28.08 4.58 11.88
C TYR A 115 28.69 4.25 13.23
N ASN A 116 28.10 4.79 14.29
CA ASN A 116 28.49 4.50 15.67
C ASN A 116 27.32 3.89 16.45
N ARG A 117 27.60 3.44 17.68
CA ARG A 117 26.61 2.75 18.53
C ARG A 117 25.40 3.62 18.88
N GLU A 118 25.58 4.94 19.02
CA GLU A 118 24.47 5.85 19.28
C GLU A 118 23.57 5.99 18.05
N GLU A 119 24.18 6.04 16.87
CA GLU A 119 23.47 6.16 15.60
C GLU A 119 22.72 4.89 15.20
N TYR A 120 23.16 3.74 15.69
CA TYR A 120 22.46 2.47 15.48
C TYR A 120 21.00 2.52 15.96
N LYS A 121 20.71 3.22 17.07
CA LYS A 121 19.34 3.41 17.60
C LYS A 121 18.41 4.10 16.60
N ARG A 122 18.96 4.95 15.73
CA ARG A 122 18.23 5.59 14.63
C ARG A 122 18.02 4.60 13.49
N CYS A 123 19.05 3.88 13.08
CA CYS A 123 18.98 2.93 11.96
C CYS A 123 17.88 1.88 12.17
N VAL A 124 17.78 1.31 13.37
CA VAL A 124 16.79 0.26 13.70
C VAL A 124 15.33 0.74 13.72
N LYS A 125 15.08 2.05 13.63
CA LYS A 125 13.71 2.58 13.44
C LYS A 125 13.13 2.16 12.08
N CYS A 126 14.00 2.05 11.08
CA CYS A 126 13.64 1.70 9.71
C CYS A 126 14.13 0.30 9.33
N HIS A 127 15.41 0.01 9.60
CA HIS A 127 16.05 -1.26 9.30
C HIS A 127 15.72 -2.29 10.39
N ALA A 128 14.72 -3.13 10.13
CA ALA A 128 14.21 -4.08 11.11
C ALA A 128 14.77 -5.49 10.86
N LEU A 129 15.43 -6.05 11.88
CA LEU A 129 15.78 -7.48 11.92
C LEU A 129 14.58 -8.32 12.36
N GLU A 130 13.86 -7.83 13.35
CA GLU A 130 12.79 -8.53 14.04
C GLU A 130 11.59 -7.61 14.24
N LYS A 131 10.47 -8.21 14.63
CA LYS A 131 9.27 -7.46 15.00
C LYS A 131 9.53 -6.64 16.25
N ASP A 132 9.00 -5.42 16.27
CA ASP A 132 9.08 -4.48 17.38
C ASP A 132 7.79 -4.54 18.22
N PRO A 133 7.80 -5.12 19.44
CA PRO A 133 6.61 -5.21 20.28
C PRO A 133 6.02 -3.84 20.64
N ALA A 134 6.87 -2.81 20.77
CA ALA A 134 6.40 -1.47 21.08
C ALA A 134 5.62 -0.86 19.90
N ARG A 135 6.02 -1.20 18.66
CA ARG A 135 5.29 -0.81 17.45
C ARG A 135 3.94 -1.52 17.34
N GLU A 136 3.91 -2.80 17.65
CA GLU A 136 2.67 -3.58 17.70
C GLU A 136 1.69 -3.01 18.73
N GLU A 137 2.15 -2.76 19.96
CA GLU A 137 1.34 -2.13 21.01
C GLU A 137 0.85 -0.74 20.60
N ALA A 138 1.69 0.05 19.92
CA ALA A 138 1.30 1.36 19.41
C ALA A 138 0.21 1.27 18.33
N PHE A 139 0.22 0.24 17.49
CA PHE A 139 -0.84 -0.01 16.52
C PHE A 139 -2.18 -0.27 17.23
N TYR A 140 -2.22 -1.17 18.21
CA TYR A 140 -3.47 -1.50 18.91
C TYR A 140 -4.02 -0.30 19.71
N ARG A 141 -3.16 0.44 20.42
CA ARG A 141 -3.55 1.71 21.08
C ARG A 141 -4.08 2.76 20.13
N PHE A 142 -3.62 2.76 18.88
CA PHE A 142 -4.17 3.61 17.83
C PHE A 142 -5.53 3.08 17.35
N GLN A 143 -5.60 1.79 17.02
CA GLN A 143 -6.80 1.10 16.54
C GLN A 143 -7.99 1.23 17.51
N ASP A 144 -7.74 1.16 18.82
CA ASP A 144 -8.78 1.25 19.85
C ASP A 144 -9.56 2.57 19.86
N ARG A 145 -8.96 3.63 19.30
CA ARG A 145 -9.56 4.97 19.22
C ARG A 145 -10.15 5.28 17.85
N MET A 146 -10.10 4.34 16.93
CA MET A 146 -10.55 4.52 15.55
C MET A 146 -11.87 3.78 15.29
N PRO A 147 -12.64 4.15 14.26
CA PRO A 147 -13.83 3.42 13.88
C PRO A 147 -13.43 2.01 13.43
N ARG A 148 -14.11 0.99 13.95
CA ARG A 148 -13.78 -0.41 13.69
C ARG A 148 -14.24 -0.85 12.30
N GLU A 149 -13.51 -1.84 11.77
CA GLU A 149 -13.87 -2.59 10.57
C GLU A 149 -13.65 -4.09 10.80
N THR A 150 -14.36 -4.93 10.04
CA THR A 150 -14.25 -6.39 10.12
C THR A 150 -13.04 -6.94 9.36
N PHE A 151 -12.66 -6.26 8.26
CA PHE A 151 -11.60 -6.70 7.35
C PHE A 151 -10.36 -5.79 7.39
N GLY A 152 -9.28 -6.27 6.77
CA GLY A 152 -8.02 -5.54 6.64
C GLY A 152 -7.30 -5.42 7.97
N ASN A 153 -6.90 -4.21 8.34
CA ASN A 153 -6.30 -3.93 9.65
C ASN A 153 -7.34 -3.60 10.74
N GLY A 154 -8.62 -3.82 10.50
CA GLY A 154 -9.68 -3.59 11.48
C GLY A 154 -10.00 -2.12 11.76
N ILE A 155 -9.49 -1.20 10.94
CA ILE A 155 -9.77 0.24 11.00
C ILE A 155 -10.57 0.65 9.77
N ASN A 156 -11.71 1.32 9.98
CA ASN A 156 -12.44 1.99 8.92
C ASN A 156 -11.87 3.40 8.71
N TRP A 157 -10.84 3.46 7.86
CA TRP A 157 -10.10 4.70 7.57
C TRP A 157 -10.94 5.77 6.87
N GLU A 158 -11.87 5.35 6.01
CA GLU A 158 -12.83 6.24 5.35
C GLU A 158 -13.67 6.96 6.41
N LYS A 159 -14.29 6.21 7.33
CA LYS A 159 -15.06 6.81 8.43
C LYS A 159 -14.21 7.65 9.38
N ALA A 160 -12.96 7.26 9.63
CA ALA A 160 -12.04 8.03 10.47
C ALA A 160 -11.76 9.42 9.87
N GLU A 161 -11.60 9.49 8.55
CA GLU A 161 -11.40 10.73 7.80
C GLU A 161 -12.70 11.54 7.74
N GLU A 162 -13.80 10.93 7.32
CA GLU A 162 -15.12 11.58 7.21
C GLU A 162 -15.59 12.20 8.54
N SER A 163 -15.26 11.56 9.68
CA SER A 163 -15.60 12.07 11.01
C SER A 163 -14.57 13.05 11.59
N GLY A 164 -13.48 13.33 10.87
CA GLY A 164 -12.42 14.25 11.28
C GLY A 164 -11.50 13.73 12.40
N GLN A 165 -11.57 12.43 12.73
CA GLN A 165 -10.65 11.80 13.69
C GLN A 165 -9.21 11.74 13.17
N ILE A 166 -9.05 11.65 11.85
CA ILE A 166 -7.77 11.86 11.17
C ILE A 166 -7.88 13.07 10.25
N LYS A 167 -6.80 13.86 10.22
CA LYS A 167 -6.68 15.04 9.35
C LYS A 167 -5.45 14.85 8.49
N LEU A 168 -5.66 14.76 7.19
CA LEU A 168 -4.61 14.42 6.25
C LEU A 168 -3.89 15.68 5.76
N VAL A 169 -2.57 15.63 5.81
CA VAL A 169 -1.67 16.58 5.18
C VAL A 169 -1.37 16.08 3.77
N ASP A 170 -1.69 16.91 2.79
CA ASP A 170 -1.59 16.57 1.36
C ASP A 170 -0.53 17.40 0.62
N THR A 171 0.28 18.16 1.35
CA THR A 171 1.35 18.99 0.80
C THR A 171 2.54 19.05 1.74
N LEU A 172 3.74 19.11 1.17
CA LEU A 172 4.99 19.34 1.88
C LEU A 172 5.71 20.52 1.23
N GLU A 173 6.09 21.49 2.06
CA GLU A 173 6.83 22.67 1.60
C GLU A 173 8.16 22.28 0.95
N GLY A 174 8.49 22.90 -0.19
CA GLY A 174 9.70 22.59 -0.95
C GLY A 174 9.65 21.29 -1.77
N VAL A 175 8.59 20.49 -1.64
CA VAL A 175 8.42 19.22 -2.37
C VAL A 175 7.17 19.25 -3.24
N SER A 176 6.02 19.62 -2.67
CA SER A 176 4.75 19.63 -3.39
C SER A 176 4.66 20.81 -4.35
N LEU A 177 4.28 20.51 -5.59
CA LEU A 177 3.95 21.52 -6.59
C LEU A 177 2.56 22.14 -6.33
N LYS A 178 2.37 23.37 -6.81
CA LYS A 178 1.07 24.06 -6.71
C LYS A 178 0.01 23.26 -7.49
N LYS A 179 -1.05 22.87 -6.80
CA LYS A 179 -2.13 22.07 -7.36
C LYS A 179 -3.00 22.89 -8.30
N GLY A 180 -3.35 22.29 -9.45
CA GLY A 180 -4.46 22.76 -10.26
C GLY A 180 -5.79 22.40 -9.60
N THR A 181 -6.78 23.29 -9.69
CA THR A 181 -8.11 23.02 -9.16
C THR A 181 -8.86 22.09 -10.13
N MET A 182 -8.77 20.78 -9.92
CA MET A 182 -9.59 19.82 -10.66
C MET A 182 -10.90 19.54 -9.93
N LYS A 183 -12.02 19.61 -10.66
CA LYS A 183 -13.32 19.25 -10.11
C LYS A 183 -13.41 17.74 -9.91
N VAL A 184 -13.69 17.32 -8.68
CA VAL A 184 -14.01 15.93 -8.34
C VAL A 184 -15.25 15.52 -9.14
N GLN A 185 -15.14 14.41 -9.86
CA GLN A 185 -16.22 13.88 -10.67
C GLN A 185 -17.29 13.20 -9.79
N LYS A 186 -18.53 13.15 -10.28
CA LYS A 186 -19.61 12.48 -9.56
C LYS A 186 -19.37 10.97 -9.48
N ASP A 187 -19.97 10.37 -8.46
CA ASP A 187 -20.06 8.93 -8.32
C ASP A 187 -20.77 8.31 -9.52
N PHE A 188 -20.36 7.09 -9.88
CA PHE A 188 -20.99 6.37 -10.98
C PHE A 188 -21.10 4.88 -10.69
N THR A 189 -22.07 4.25 -11.36
CA THR A 189 -22.29 2.81 -11.28
C THR A 189 -21.51 2.05 -12.35
N LEU A 190 -20.89 0.94 -11.96
CA LEU A 190 -20.36 -0.10 -12.84
C LEU A 190 -21.24 -1.34 -12.73
N LYS A 191 -21.64 -1.90 -13.88
CA LYS A 191 -22.52 -3.07 -13.88
C LYS A 191 -21.81 -4.33 -13.41
N GLY A 192 -22.46 -5.09 -12.54
CA GLY A 192 -22.07 -6.46 -12.23
C GLY A 192 -22.07 -7.31 -13.49
N LYS A 193 -21.01 -8.10 -13.71
CA LYS A 193 -20.93 -9.03 -14.86
C LYS A 193 -21.50 -10.42 -14.54
N VAL A 194 -21.81 -10.67 -13.27
CA VAL A 194 -22.34 -11.94 -12.77
C VAL A 194 -23.80 -11.73 -12.41
N GLU A 195 -24.67 -12.61 -12.90
CA GLU A 195 -26.10 -12.58 -12.60
C GLU A 195 -26.36 -12.65 -11.10
N GLY A 196 -27.29 -11.84 -10.60
CA GLY A 196 -27.60 -11.75 -9.17
C GLY A 196 -26.57 -11.00 -8.31
N MET A 197 -25.42 -10.59 -8.87
CA MET A 197 -24.45 -9.77 -8.15
C MET A 197 -24.87 -8.28 -8.19
N PRO A 198 -24.94 -7.59 -7.05
CA PRO A 198 -25.22 -6.15 -7.02
C PRO A 198 -24.23 -5.34 -7.86
N ASP A 199 -24.70 -4.20 -8.35
CA ASP A 199 -23.88 -3.27 -9.11
C ASP A 199 -22.85 -2.57 -8.19
N ILE A 200 -21.74 -2.13 -8.77
CA ILE A 200 -20.66 -1.46 -8.04
C ILE A 200 -20.88 0.05 -8.08
N ILE A 201 -20.73 0.73 -6.95
CA ILE A 201 -20.68 2.20 -6.88
C ILE A 201 -19.22 2.62 -6.68
N PHE A 202 -18.69 3.40 -7.63
CA PHE A 202 -17.39 4.04 -7.48
C PHE A 202 -17.58 5.52 -7.17
N SER A 203 -16.91 5.99 -6.11
CA SER A 203 -16.92 7.39 -5.70
C SER A 203 -15.56 8.04 -5.88
N HIS A 204 -15.45 9.07 -6.70
CA HIS A 204 -14.20 9.84 -6.79
C HIS A 204 -13.94 10.59 -5.50
N ALA A 205 -14.95 11.20 -4.87
CA ALA A 205 -14.76 11.99 -3.66
C ALA A 205 -14.04 11.20 -2.56
N LYS A 206 -14.48 9.96 -2.32
CA LYS A 206 -13.87 9.06 -1.33
C LYS A 206 -12.44 8.64 -1.67
N HIS A 207 -12.09 8.56 -2.95
CA HIS A 207 -10.74 8.17 -3.36
C HIS A 207 -9.79 9.35 -3.46
N THR A 208 -10.24 10.49 -3.97
CA THR A 208 -9.38 11.65 -4.25
C THR A 208 -8.94 12.36 -2.98
N VAL A 209 -9.66 12.23 -1.87
CA VAL A 209 -9.23 12.78 -0.57
C VAL A 209 -7.91 12.15 -0.09
N TRP A 210 -7.64 10.90 -0.49
CA TRP A 210 -6.40 10.19 -0.17
C TRP A 210 -5.38 10.22 -1.31
N ASN A 211 -5.84 10.17 -2.56
CA ASN A 211 -4.98 9.82 -3.69
C ASN A 211 -4.80 10.95 -4.72
N GLY A 212 -5.70 11.93 -4.79
CA GLY A 212 -5.75 12.83 -5.96
C GLY A 212 -6.02 12.10 -7.29
N CYS A 213 -5.95 12.82 -8.40
CA CYS A 213 -6.23 12.29 -9.73
C CYS A 213 -5.03 11.48 -10.27
N GLU A 214 -3.82 11.95 -9.98
CA GLU A 214 -2.56 11.53 -10.58
C GLU A 214 -2.10 10.16 -10.08
N VAL A 215 -2.54 9.75 -8.89
CA VAL A 215 -2.26 8.38 -8.39
C VAL A 215 -2.98 7.32 -9.22
N CYS A 216 -4.14 7.65 -9.79
CA CYS A 216 -4.94 6.70 -10.57
C CYS A 216 -4.74 6.86 -12.09
N HIS A 217 -4.60 8.11 -12.56
CA HIS A 217 -4.58 8.42 -13.97
C HIS A 217 -3.25 9.05 -14.40
N PRO A 218 -2.69 8.63 -15.55
CA PRO A 218 -3.24 7.63 -16.49
C PRO A 218 -2.82 6.18 -16.16
N ASP A 219 -2.01 5.96 -15.13
CA ASP A 219 -1.23 4.73 -14.96
C ASP A 219 -2.07 3.51 -14.57
N ILE A 220 -2.98 3.66 -13.60
CA ILE A 220 -3.85 2.54 -13.15
C ILE A 220 -5.05 2.41 -14.07
N PHE A 221 -5.66 3.55 -14.43
CA PHE A 221 -6.80 3.62 -15.34
C PHE A 221 -6.47 4.51 -16.53
N VAL A 222 -6.36 3.87 -17.69
CA VAL A 222 -5.98 4.54 -18.93
C VAL A 222 -7.09 5.51 -19.36
N GLY A 223 -6.73 6.79 -19.36
CA GLY A 223 -7.61 7.89 -19.72
C GLY A 223 -8.67 8.20 -18.66
N ILE A 224 -9.48 9.22 -18.94
CA ILE A 224 -10.49 9.77 -18.02
C ILE A 224 -11.93 9.33 -18.37
N ARG A 225 -12.08 8.50 -19.40
CA ARG A 225 -13.40 8.08 -19.90
C ARG A 225 -13.88 6.82 -19.19
N LYS A 226 -15.10 6.88 -18.67
CA LYS A 226 -15.77 5.71 -18.07
C LYS A 226 -15.78 4.53 -19.04
N GLY A 227 -15.33 3.37 -18.56
CA GLY A 227 -15.37 2.12 -19.30
C GLY A 227 -14.34 1.96 -20.41
N ALA A 228 -13.39 2.90 -20.55
CA ALA A 228 -12.25 2.77 -21.47
C ALA A 228 -11.33 1.61 -21.06
N THR A 229 -11.09 1.47 -19.77
CA THR A 229 -10.35 0.34 -19.21
C THR A 229 -11.30 -0.83 -18.91
N LYS A 230 -10.97 -2.03 -19.38
CA LYS A 230 -11.69 -3.27 -19.07
C LYS A 230 -10.84 -4.11 -18.12
N TYR A 231 -11.48 -4.63 -17.08
CA TYR A 231 -10.84 -5.47 -16.09
C TYR A 231 -11.82 -6.48 -15.50
N SER A 232 -11.29 -7.43 -14.74
CA SER A 232 -12.00 -8.49 -14.05
C SER A 232 -11.61 -8.57 -12.58
N MET A 233 -12.38 -9.28 -11.76
CA MET A 233 -11.99 -9.56 -10.37
C MET A 233 -10.65 -10.30 -10.27
N ILE A 234 -10.31 -11.12 -11.28
CA ILE A 234 -9.02 -11.81 -11.34
C ILE A 234 -7.88 -10.79 -11.45
N ASP A 235 -8.02 -9.78 -12.33
CA ASP A 235 -7.02 -8.71 -12.45
C ASP A 235 -6.84 -7.94 -11.14
N LEU A 236 -7.94 -7.73 -10.41
CA LEU A 236 -7.89 -7.07 -9.11
C LEU A 236 -7.15 -7.94 -8.07
N PHE A 237 -7.40 -9.25 -8.02
CA PHE A 237 -6.64 -10.15 -7.13
C PHE A 237 -5.16 -10.28 -7.52
N ASP A 238 -4.84 -10.07 -8.80
CA ASP A 238 -3.47 -9.96 -9.30
C ASP A 238 -2.81 -8.61 -8.99
N GLY A 239 -3.52 -7.72 -8.28
CA GLY A 239 -2.99 -6.45 -7.81
C GLY A 239 -3.02 -5.33 -8.87
N LYS A 240 -3.85 -5.46 -9.90
CA LYS A 240 -4.10 -4.43 -10.92
C LYS A 240 -5.36 -3.63 -10.60
N TYR A 241 -5.52 -2.47 -11.24
CA TYR A 241 -6.70 -1.61 -11.09
C TYR A 241 -7.02 -1.31 -9.61
N CYS A 242 -8.20 -1.67 -9.12
CA CYS A 242 -8.56 -1.49 -7.71
C CYS A 242 -7.60 -2.25 -6.76
N GLY A 243 -7.06 -3.39 -7.20
CA GLY A 243 -6.11 -4.20 -6.45
C GLY A 243 -4.71 -3.62 -6.30
N VAL A 244 -4.42 -2.49 -6.95
CA VAL A 244 -3.20 -1.73 -6.64
C VAL A 244 -3.21 -1.30 -5.17
N CYS A 245 -4.39 -0.99 -4.63
CA CYS A 245 -4.57 -0.58 -3.23
C CYS A 245 -5.34 -1.60 -2.39
N HIS A 246 -6.48 -2.12 -2.87
CA HIS A 246 -7.30 -3.09 -2.14
C HIS A 246 -6.61 -4.45 -2.00
N ASP A 247 -6.68 -5.06 -0.82
CA ASP A 247 -5.87 -6.19 -0.32
C ASP A 247 -4.43 -5.88 0.08
N LYS A 248 -3.91 -4.70 -0.25
CA LYS A 248 -2.56 -4.27 0.15
C LYS A 248 -2.60 -3.25 1.28
N VAL A 249 -3.17 -2.08 1.01
CA VAL A 249 -3.24 -0.94 1.94
C VAL A 249 -4.66 -0.46 2.19
N ALA A 250 -5.59 -0.73 1.27
CA ALA A 250 -7.03 -0.48 1.44
C ALA A 250 -7.76 -1.77 1.85
N PHE A 251 -9.04 -1.65 2.17
CA PHE A 251 -9.82 -2.80 2.64
C PHE A 251 -9.73 -3.99 1.66
N PRO A 252 -9.72 -5.24 2.15
CA PRO A 252 -9.64 -6.43 1.33
C PRO A 252 -10.80 -6.57 0.33
N GLN A 253 -10.51 -7.06 -0.87
CA GLN A 253 -11.53 -7.25 -1.91
C GLN A 253 -12.53 -8.37 -1.58
N SER A 254 -12.20 -9.21 -0.60
CA SER A 254 -13.13 -10.19 -0.02
C SER A 254 -14.32 -9.56 0.72
N ASP A 255 -14.29 -8.25 0.99
CA ASP A 255 -15.43 -7.50 1.50
C ASP A 255 -16.34 -7.03 0.36
N CYS A 256 -17.03 -7.99 -0.27
CA CYS A 256 -17.78 -7.78 -1.51
C CYS A 256 -18.78 -6.62 -1.42
N LYS A 257 -19.43 -6.47 -0.26
CA LYS A 257 -20.53 -5.51 -0.02
C LYS A 257 -20.07 -4.06 -0.03
N ARG A 258 -18.77 -3.78 0.20
CA ARG A 258 -18.24 -2.41 0.12
C ARG A 258 -18.18 -1.85 -1.28
N CYS A 259 -18.01 -2.72 -2.28
CA CYS A 259 -18.04 -2.32 -3.69
C CYS A 259 -19.43 -2.56 -4.28
N HIS A 260 -19.97 -3.77 -4.10
CA HIS A 260 -21.26 -4.23 -4.60
C HIS A 260 -22.41 -3.75 -3.71
N ALA A 261 -22.56 -2.43 -3.64
CA ALA A 261 -23.48 -1.76 -2.72
C ALA A 261 -24.80 -1.35 -3.36
N LYS A 262 -24.91 -1.33 -4.69
CA LYS A 262 -26.16 -0.97 -5.38
C LYS A 262 -27.00 -2.22 -5.61
N PRO A 263 -28.18 -2.36 -4.96
CA PRO A 263 -29.02 -3.54 -5.13
C PRO A 263 -29.31 -3.82 -6.61
N VAL A 264 -29.36 -5.10 -6.97
CA VAL A 264 -29.83 -5.53 -8.29
C VAL A 264 -31.28 -5.08 -8.41
N ALA A 265 -31.60 -4.27 -9.42
CA ALA A 265 -33.00 -4.02 -9.75
C ALA A 265 -33.58 -5.35 -10.22
N GLY A 266 -34.52 -5.90 -9.45
CA GLY A 266 -35.29 -7.09 -9.81
C GLY A 266 -36.18 -6.84 -11.02
#